data_AF-A0A914GWB8-F1
#
_entry.id   AF-A0A914GWB8-F1
#
_cell.length_a   1.000
_cell.length_b   1.000
_cell.length_c   1.000
_cell.angle_alpha   90.00
_cell.angle_beta   90.00
_cell.angle_gamma   90.00
#
_symmetry.space_group_name_H-M   'P 1'
#
loop_
_entity.id
_entity.type
_entity.pdbx_description
1 polymer ?
#
loop_
_entity_poly.entity_id
_entity_poly.type
_entity_poly.pdbx_seq_one_letter_code
_entity_poly.pdbx_strand_id
1 'polypeptide(L)'
;MHQLLFRPFHLFLLLLSILFYTKICRIDKIQAFLTEQSALLQGKEMAEYVKPFREVIERVGHNSPAILILNQHALNITLNFICNLRLFPGASERLIAVVFDHNSEIVLRNSFPHLNVIHWPLKALTDKFGSGDGRYQLFQYFRAKLAAFLTELVDSFWMVQADTIWRENLFKLIDVDNDTDEYRRADLIFDSEGTDGLLSSMIPYRLLSNWRHSYGSNDKEDRPALFQFDGGDNAGDKFNKMRAEGHLFVDVNTIDGWKDEKGFGRVAQCLERKTEEVARAADERGHRKGRERRRNWAMSIIHGLFEWVYGRFPGIKRFLITELFPHYAAHFFI
;
A
#
# COMPACT_ATOMS: atom_id res chain seq x y z
N MET A 1 27.92 -50.23 6.98
CA MET A 1 27.40 -49.20 6.05
C MET A 1 26.37 -48.26 6.71
N HIS A 2 26.49 -47.95 8.02
CA HIS A 2 25.55 -47.09 8.77
C HIS A 2 26.15 -45.77 9.30
N GLN A 3 27.46 -45.56 9.19
CA GLN A 3 28.10 -44.35 9.72
C GLN A 3 28.14 -43.16 8.73
N LEU A 4 27.75 -43.36 7.47
CA LEU A 4 27.79 -42.29 6.44
C LEU A 4 26.50 -41.46 6.36
N LEU A 5 25.36 -41.98 6.82
CA LEU A 5 24.07 -41.26 6.85
C LEU A 5 23.92 -40.30 8.05
N PHE A 6 24.77 -40.43 9.07
CA PHE A 6 24.69 -39.62 10.30
C PHE A 6 25.26 -38.20 10.12
N ARG A 7 26.31 -38.05 9.31
CA ARG A 7 26.97 -36.75 9.05
C ARG A 7 26.11 -35.72 8.30
N PRO A 8 25.37 -36.06 7.23
CA PRO A 8 24.54 -35.07 6.54
C PRO A 8 23.36 -34.59 7.40
N PHE A 9 22.80 -35.45 8.26
CA PHE A 9 21.70 -35.07 9.15
C PHE A 9 22.14 -34.04 10.21
N HIS A 10 23.30 -34.24 10.85
CA HIS A 10 23.83 -33.25 11.80
C HIS A 10 24.23 -31.93 11.14
N LEU A 11 24.79 -31.98 9.92
CA LEU A 11 25.09 -30.78 9.15
C LEU A 11 23.80 -30.03 8.79
N PHE A 12 22.75 -30.75 8.38
CA PHE A 12 21.44 -30.17 8.11
C PHE A 12 20.84 -29.50 9.36
N LEU A 13 20.87 -30.18 10.51
CA LEU A 13 20.40 -29.60 11.77
C LEU A 13 21.20 -28.36 12.18
N LEU A 14 22.53 -28.39 12.04
CA LEU A 14 23.38 -27.23 12.32
C LEU A 14 23.03 -26.05 11.41
N LEU A 15 22.86 -26.28 10.11
CA LEU A 15 22.46 -25.24 9.16
C LEU A 15 21.07 -24.68 9.50
N LEU A 16 20.12 -25.55 9.87
CA LEU A 16 18.79 -25.14 10.30
C LEU A 16 18.85 -24.29 11.58
N SER A 17 19.66 -24.68 12.57
CA SER A 17 19.87 -23.91 13.80
C SER A 17 20.52 -22.56 13.54
N ILE A 18 21.51 -22.46 12.64
CA ILE A 18 22.12 -21.20 12.23
C ILE A 18 21.09 -20.29 11.54
N LEU A 19 20.28 -20.85 10.63
CA LEU A 19 19.20 -20.10 9.96
C LEU A 19 18.16 -19.58 10.96
N PHE A 20 17.78 -20.41 11.93
CA PHE A 20 16.83 -20.03 12.97
C PHE A 20 17.42 -18.95 13.89
N TYR A 21 18.65 -19.12 14.35
CA TYR A 21 19.34 -18.14 15.20
C TYR A 21 19.50 -16.79 14.48
N THR A 22 19.95 -16.78 13.23
CA THR A 22 20.10 -15.55 12.45
C THR A 22 18.76 -14.84 12.22
N LYS A 23 17.67 -15.60 12.03
CA LYS A 23 16.31 -15.05 11.96
C LYS A 23 15.86 -14.43 13.29
N ILE A 24 16.08 -15.13 14.42
CA ILE A 24 15.75 -14.60 15.75
C ILE A 24 16.52 -13.30 16.02
N CYS A 25 17.84 -13.27 15.79
CA CYS A 25 18.63 -12.05 16.00
C CYS A 25 18.16 -10.89 15.12
N ARG A 26 17.64 -11.17 13.92
CA ARG A 26 17.04 -10.13 13.07
C ARG A 26 15.71 -9.63 13.64
N ILE A 27 14.86 -10.52 14.12
CA ILE A 27 13.57 -10.17 14.74
C ILE A 27 13.81 -9.32 16.00
N ASP A 28 14.74 -9.73 16.85
CA ASP A 28 15.10 -9.01 18.07
C ASP A 28 15.54 -7.57 17.78
N LYS A 29 16.40 -7.36 16.77
CA LYS A 29 16.78 -6.01 16.31
C LYS A 29 15.60 -5.19 15.80
N ILE A 30 14.70 -5.81 15.03
CA ILE A 30 13.49 -5.15 14.54
C ILE A 30 12.58 -4.76 15.71
N GLN A 31 12.40 -5.65 16.68
CA GLN A 31 11.56 -5.41 17.84
C GLN A 31 12.13 -4.30 18.74
N ALA A 32 13.44 -4.30 18.98
CA ALA A 32 14.12 -3.23 19.71
C ALA A 32 13.91 -1.87 19.02
N PHE A 33 14.13 -1.81 17.71
CA PHE A 33 13.87 -0.62 16.90
C PHE A 33 12.40 -0.18 16.99
N LEU A 34 11.44 -1.10 16.86
CA LEU A 34 10.01 -0.78 16.94
C LEU A 34 9.64 -0.24 18.32
N THR A 35 10.18 -0.83 19.38
CA THR A 35 9.91 -0.39 20.75
C THR A 35 10.37 1.04 20.97
N GLU A 36 11.58 1.36 20.50
CA GLU A 36 12.14 2.71 20.59
C GLU A 36 11.33 3.72 19.76
N GLN A 37 11.05 3.41 18.49
CA GLN A 37 10.42 4.37 17.59
C GLN A 37 8.91 4.52 17.81
N SER A 38 8.21 3.47 18.25
CA SER A 38 6.77 3.54 18.57
C SER A 38 6.47 4.36 19.83
N ALA A 39 7.46 4.56 20.71
CA ALA A 39 7.32 5.43 21.87
C ALA A 39 7.05 6.89 21.49
N LEU A 40 7.56 7.33 20.33
CA LEU A 40 7.28 8.65 19.77
C LEU A 40 5.81 8.78 19.38
N LEU A 41 5.22 7.72 18.81
CA LEU A 41 3.81 7.67 18.40
C LEU A 41 2.80 7.53 19.55
N GLN A 42 3.16 7.92 20.77
CA GLN A 42 2.30 7.92 21.95
C GLN A 42 1.60 9.27 22.16
N GLY A 43 0.53 9.26 22.98
CA GLY A 43 -0.56 10.25 22.95
C GLY A 43 -0.21 11.74 23.02
N LYS A 44 0.98 12.14 23.48
CA LYS A 44 1.39 13.56 23.44
C LYS A 44 1.71 14.05 22.04
N GLU A 45 2.42 13.26 21.22
CA GLU A 45 2.74 13.67 19.84
C GLU A 45 1.46 13.67 18.99
N MET A 46 0.59 12.67 19.11
CA MET A 46 -0.67 12.62 18.37
C MET A 46 -1.62 13.79 18.71
N ALA A 47 -1.58 14.28 19.95
CA ALA A 47 -2.40 15.42 20.38
C ALA A 47 -2.08 16.70 19.59
N GLU A 48 -0.82 16.89 19.18
CA GLU A 48 -0.41 18.06 18.38
C GLU A 48 -1.07 18.07 16.98
N TYR A 49 -1.42 16.88 16.48
CA TYR A 49 -2.04 16.72 15.16
C TYR A 49 -3.57 16.77 15.20
N VAL A 50 -4.21 16.74 16.38
CA VAL A 50 -5.68 16.84 16.49
C VAL A 50 -6.21 18.09 15.78
N LYS A 51 -5.60 19.25 16.03
CA LYS A 51 -6.05 20.52 15.43
C LYS A 51 -5.82 20.55 13.91
N PRO A 52 -4.61 20.27 13.37
CA PRO A 52 -4.38 20.18 11.93
C PRO A 52 -5.33 19.24 11.21
N PHE A 53 -5.59 18.05 11.77
CA PHE A 53 -6.53 17.10 11.16
C PHE A 53 -7.96 17.62 11.20
N ARG A 54 -8.42 18.19 12.31
CA ARG A 54 -9.77 18.75 12.41
C ARG A 54 -10.01 19.85 11.38
N GLU A 55 -9.06 20.78 11.22
CA GLU A 55 -9.14 21.86 10.22
C GLU A 55 -9.18 21.33 8.78
N VAL A 56 -8.47 20.23 8.49
CA VAL A 56 -8.52 19.59 7.18
C VAL A 56 -9.84 18.85 6.98
N ILE A 57 -10.28 18.06 7.95
CA ILE A 57 -11.53 17.28 7.90
C ILE A 57 -12.73 18.22 7.72
N GLU A 58 -12.77 19.35 8.45
CA GLU A 58 -13.81 20.38 8.30
C GLU A 58 -13.84 20.97 6.88
N ARG A 59 -12.67 21.15 6.24
CA ARG A 59 -12.59 21.61 4.84
C ARG A 59 -13.04 20.56 3.84
N VAL A 60 -12.79 19.28 4.10
CA VAL A 60 -13.30 18.17 3.28
C VAL A 60 -14.83 18.05 3.43
N GLY A 61 -15.37 18.46 4.57
CA GLY A 61 -16.80 18.47 4.89
C GLY A 61 -17.28 17.12 5.43
N HIS A 62 -18.60 16.89 5.42
CA HIS A 62 -19.21 15.62 5.84
C HIS A 62 -18.84 14.39 4.98
N ASN A 63 -18.01 14.60 3.97
CA ASN A 63 -17.52 13.58 3.07
C ASN A 63 -16.39 12.78 3.73
N SER A 64 -16.48 11.44 3.75
CA SER A 64 -15.36 10.56 4.15
C SER A 64 -14.06 10.92 3.41
N PRO A 65 -12.99 11.36 4.11
CA PRO A 65 -11.72 11.68 3.47
C PRO A 65 -11.00 10.41 3.02
N ALA A 66 -10.12 10.54 2.03
CA ALA A 66 -9.13 9.52 1.68
C ALA A 66 -7.76 9.91 2.22
N ILE A 67 -7.16 9.03 3.02
CA ILE A 67 -5.88 9.24 3.66
C ILE A 67 -4.81 8.52 2.84
N LEU A 68 -3.83 9.29 2.38
CA LEU A 68 -2.65 8.78 1.69
C LEU A 68 -1.41 9.10 2.53
N ILE A 69 -0.55 8.11 2.77
CA ILE A 69 0.65 8.27 3.59
C ILE A 69 1.88 8.05 2.71
N LEU A 70 2.87 8.94 2.75
CA LEU A 70 4.08 8.82 1.94
C LEU A 70 5.33 9.46 2.54
N ASN A 71 6.47 9.08 1.97
CA ASN A 71 7.71 9.83 2.03
C ASN A 71 8.21 10.18 0.62
N GLN A 72 9.33 10.89 0.53
CA GLN A 72 9.95 11.32 -0.72
C GLN A 72 10.23 10.18 -1.71
N HIS A 73 10.43 8.95 -1.23
CA HIS A 73 10.73 7.80 -2.08
C HIS A 73 9.49 7.25 -2.78
N ALA A 74 8.29 7.56 -2.28
CA ALA A 74 7.00 7.27 -2.91
C ALA A 74 6.43 8.47 -3.68
N LEU A 75 7.08 9.64 -3.62
CA LEU A 75 6.57 10.88 -4.22
C LEU A 75 6.23 10.73 -5.71
N ASN A 76 7.13 10.18 -6.53
CA ASN A 76 6.89 10.06 -7.98
C ASN A 76 5.64 9.23 -8.30
N ILE A 77 5.38 8.16 -7.55
CA ILE A 77 4.18 7.35 -7.76
C ILE A 77 2.93 8.09 -7.28
N THR A 78 3.04 8.82 -6.17
CA THR A 78 1.97 9.68 -5.65
C THR A 78 1.60 10.81 -6.61
N LEU A 79 2.56 11.47 -7.26
CA LEU A 79 2.25 12.52 -8.24
C LEU A 79 1.43 11.97 -9.41
N ASN A 80 1.75 10.76 -9.86
CA ASN A 80 0.97 10.09 -10.90
C ASN A 80 -0.43 9.70 -10.42
N PHE A 81 -0.55 9.18 -9.20
CA PHE A 81 -1.84 8.90 -8.57
C PHE A 81 -2.72 10.14 -8.50
N ILE A 82 -2.18 11.27 -8.05
CA ILE A 82 -2.92 12.54 -7.97
C ILE A 82 -3.36 13.01 -9.37
N CYS A 83 -2.51 12.87 -10.39
CA CYS A 83 -2.90 13.17 -11.76
C CYS A 83 -4.03 12.25 -12.27
N ASN A 84 -4.03 10.97 -11.90
CA ASN A 84 -5.15 10.06 -12.19
C ASN A 84 -6.45 10.53 -11.54
N LEU A 85 -6.40 11.05 -10.30
CA LEU A 85 -7.59 11.57 -9.62
C LEU A 85 -8.23 12.77 -10.30
N ARG A 86 -7.50 13.53 -11.14
CA ARG A 86 -8.08 14.66 -11.91
C ARG A 86 -9.16 14.24 -12.89
N LEU A 87 -9.24 12.95 -13.23
CA LEU A 87 -10.33 12.40 -14.05
C LEU A 87 -11.66 12.34 -13.28
N PHE A 88 -11.63 12.47 -11.95
CA PHE A 88 -12.79 12.32 -11.08
C PHE A 88 -13.01 13.62 -10.28
N PRO A 89 -13.94 14.48 -10.72
CA PRO A 89 -14.24 15.73 -10.02
C PRO A 89 -14.54 15.50 -8.53
N GLY A 90 -13.91 16.28 -7.65
CA GLY A 90 -14.07 16.18 -6.20
C GLY A 90 -13.22 15.10 -5.52
N ALA A 91 -12.54 14.22 -6.26
CA ALA A 91 -11.75 13.14 -5.66
C ALA A 91 -10.46 13.65 -5.01
N SER A 92 -9.76 14.59 -5.66
CA SER A 92 -8.52 15.18 -5.14
C SER A 92 -8.75 16.04 -3.89
N GLU A 93 -9.90 16.68 -3.79
CA GLU A 93 -10.29 17.58 -2.71
C GLU A 93 -10.60 16.81 -1.42
N ARG A 94 -11.01 15.54 -1.55
CA ARG A 94 -11.21 14.62 -0.43
C ARG A 94 -9.93 13.92 0.01
N LEU A 95 -8.83 14.08 -0.73
CA LEU A 95 -7.54 13.44 -0.42
C LEU A 95 -6.78 14.25 0.63
N ILE A 96 -6.30 13.57 1.67
CA ILE A 96 -5.41 14.08 2.71
C ILE A 96 -4.10 13.31 2.62
N ALA A 97 -3.03 14.00 2.21
CA ALA A 97 -1.69 13.46 2.14
C ALA A 97 -0.95 13.70 3.48
N VAL A 98 -0.63 12.63 4.19
CA VAL A 98 0.24 12.64 5.37
C VAL A 98 1.67 12.35 4.93
N VAL A 99 2.55 13.34 5.07
CA VAL A 99 3.94 13.28 4.58
C VAL A 99 4.94 13.29 5.72
N PHE A 100 5.96 12.43 5.64
CA PHE A 100 7.00 12.34 6.69
C PHE A 100 8.19 13.29 6.49
N ASP A 101 8.30 13.92 5.32
CA ASP A 101 9.43 14.79 4.96
C ASP A 101 9.00 16.09 4.30
N HIS A 102 9.83 17.13 4.49
CA HIS A 102 9.63 18.45 3.90
C HIS A 102 9.65 18.46 2.38
N ASN A 103 10.43 17.57 1.75
CA ASN A 103 10.51 17.55 0.30
C ASN A 103 9.12 17.25 -0.28
N SER A 104 8.50 16.14 0.15
CA SER A 104 7.14 15.76 -0.24
C SER A 104 6.11 16.83 0.09
N GLU A 105 6.20 17.47 1.26
CA GLU A 105 5.32 18.59 1.61
C GLU A 105 5.39 19.73 0.59
N ILE A 106 6.60 20.23 0.33
CA ILE A 106 6.83 21.36 -0.58
C ILE A 106 6.36 21.01 -1.99
N VAL A 107 6.68 19.80 -2.47
CA VAL A 107 6.26 19.33 -3.80
C VAL A 107 4.75 19.37 -3.92
N LEU A 108 4.05 18.74 -2.98
CA LEU A 108 2.61 18.56 -3.07
C LEU A 108 1.88 19.89 -2.94
N ARG A 109 2.29 20.76 -2.00
CA ARG A 109 1.68 22.09 -1.83
C ARG A 109 1.88 22.99 -3.05
N ASN A 110 3.07 22.96 -3.66
CA ASN A 110 3.36 23.79 -4.84
C ASN A 110 2.68 23.24 -6.10
N SER A 111 2.63 21.93 -6.26
CA SER A 111 2.12 21.26 -7.47
C SER A 111 0.60 21.13 -7.48
N PHE A 112 0.00 20.93 -6.30
CA PHE A 112 -1.42 20.71 -6.13
C PHE A 112 -1.97 21.56 -4.97
N PRO A 113 -2.18 22.88 -5.16
CA PRO A 113 -2.59 23.78 -4.07
C PRO A 113 -3.94 23.44 -3.43
N HIS A 114 -4.80 22.70 -4.13
CA HIS A 114 -6.09 22.22 -3.63
C HIS A 114 -5.99 20.95 -2.78
N LEU A 115 -4.84 20.27 -2.79
CA LEU A 115 -4.62 19.05 -2.02
C LEU A 115 -4.41 19.37 -0.54
N ASN A 116 -5.04 18.61 0.34
CA ASN A 116 -4.80 18.72 1.76
C ASN A 116 -3.51 17.97 2.13
N VAL A 117 -2.53 18.67 2.69
CA VAL A 117 -1.24 18.10 3.08
C VAL A 117 -1.01 18.34 4.57
N ILE A 118 -0.74 17.27 5.31
CA ILE A 118 -0.34 17.28 6.72
C ILE A 118 1.09 16.75 6.79
N HIS A 119 2.03 17.61 7.17
CA HIS A 119 3.40 17.20 7.41
C HIS A 119 3.53 16.69 8.85
N TRP A 120 3.85 15.40 8.98
CA TRP A 120 4.04 14.71 10.24
C TRP A 120 5.46 14.15 10.27
N PRO A 121 6.48 14.94 10.67
CA PRO A 121 7.86 14.49 10.62
C PRO A 121 8.10 13.28 11.53
N LEU A 122 8.40 12.13 10.91
CA LEU A 122 8.89 10.95 11.62
C LEU A 122 10.19 10.48 10.98
N LYS A 123 11.32 10.87 11.59
CA LYS A 123 12.66 10.66 11.03
C LYS A 123 12.96 9.20 10.67
N ALA A 124 12.38 8.25 11.40
CA ALA A 124 12.54 6.82 11.09
C ALA A 124 11.91 6.39 9.76
N LEU A 125 10.94 7.16 9.24
CA LEU A 125 10.19 6.87 8.01
C LEU A 125 10.53 7.82 6.84
N THR A 126 11.47 8.75 7.00
CA THR A 126 11.91 9.62 5.89
C THR A 126 12.78 8.90 4.87
N ASP A 127 13.53 7.89 5.31
CA ASP A 127 14.40 7.10 4.45
C ASP A 127 13.62 6.02 3.68
N LYS A 128 14.24 5.49 2.62
CA LYS A 128 13.69 4.34 1.89
C LYS A 128 13.62 3.10 2.79
N PHE A 129 12.50 2.39 2.70
CA PHE A 129 12.27 1.12 3.37
C PHE A 129 11.50 0.16 2.46
N GLY A 130 11.44 -1.12 2.83
CA GLY A 130 10.70 -2.16 2.11
C GLY A 130 10.39 -3.35 2.99
N SER A 131 9.66 -4.33 2.43
CA SER A 131 9.21 -5.53 3.18
C SER A 131 10.37 -6.22 3.92
N GLY A 132 10.14 -6.55 5.19
CA GLY A 132 11.11 -7.18 6.08
C GLY A 132 12.10 -6.23 6.78
N ASP A 133 12.00 -4.92 6.55
CA ASP A 133 12.68 -3.88 7.33
C ASP A 133 11.86 -3.51 8.58
N GLY A 134 12.52 -3.17 9.69
CA GLY A 134 11.87 -2.62 10.87
C GLY A 134 11.15 -1.29 10.60
N ARG A 135 11.65 -0.49 9.64
CA ARG A 135 10.96 0.74 9.19
C ARG A 135 9.63 0.44 8.50
N TYR A 136 9.56 -0.63 7.72
CA TYR A 136 8.30 -1.06 7.10
C TYR A 136 7.29 -1.48 8.18
N GLN A 137 7.74 -2.19 9.22
CA GLN A 137 6.87 -2.53 10.35
C GLN A 137 6.42 -1.30 11.14
N LEU A 138 7.30 -0.31 11.30
CA LEU A 138 6.95 0.96 11.94
C LEU A 138 5.91 1.73 11.11
N PHE A 139 6.04 1.72 9.78
CA PHE A 139 5.05 2.31 8.88
C PHE A 139 3.68 1.63 9.02
N GLN A 140 3.63 0.30 9.09
CA GLN A 140 2.37 -0.42 9.33
C GLN A 140 1.77 -0.12 10.71
N TYR A 141 2.63 -0.03 11.75
CA TYR A 141 2.19 0.38 13.08
C TYR A 141 1.64 1.82 13.09
N PHE A 142 2.32 2.74 12.41
CA PHE A 142 1.86 4.12 12.23
C PHE A 142 0.50 4.16 11.51
N ARG A 143 0.34 3.40 10.43
CA ARG A 143 -0.94 3.31 9.68
C ARG A 143 -2.08 2.85 10.60
N ALA A 144 -1.85 1.83 11.42
CA ALA A 144 -2.85 1.36 12.39
C ALA A 144 -3.17 2.40 13.49
N LYS A 145 -2.14 3.08 14.01
CA LYS A 145 -2.30 4.15 15.01
C LYS A 145 -3.04 5.36 14.46
N LEU A 146 -2.70 5.77 13.23
CA LEU A 146 -3.39 6.86 12.53
C LEU A 146 -4.85 6.50 12.29
N ALA A 147 -5.15 5.26 11.89
CA ALA A 147 -6.53 4.80 11.72
C ALA A 147 -7.32 4.93 13.03
N ALA A 148 -6.78 4.44 14.15
CA ALA A 148 -7.42 4.58 15.46
C ALA A 148 -7.62 6.05 15.86
N PHE A 149 -6.60 6.89 15.67
CA PHE A 149 -6.69 8.34 15.90
C PHE A 149 -7.79 9.01 15.07
N LEU A 150 -7.91 8.65 13.79
CA LEU A 150 -8.93 9.22 12.90
C LEU A 150 -10.34 8.82 13.29
N THR A 151 -10.56 7.62 13.84
CA THR A 151 -11.89 7.21 14.34
C THR A 151 -12.41 8.09 15.48
N GLU A 152 -11.55 8.85 16.14
CA GLU A 152 -11.95 9.84 17.15
C GLU A 152 -12.31 11.21 16.54
N LEU A 153 -11.99 11.44 15.26
CA LEU A 153 -12.12 12.73 14.58
C LEU A 153 -13.14 12.74 13.45
N VAL A 154 -13.38 11.62 12.79
CA VAL A 154 -14.30 11.50 11.65
C VAL A 154 -15.04 10.16 11.69
N ASP A 155 -16.31 10.18 11.27
CA ASP A 155 -17.18 8.99 11.31
C ASP A 155 -16.72 7.89 10.36
N SER A 156 -16.18 8.27 9.20
CA SER A 156 -15.68 7.32 8.19
C SER A 156 -14.53 7.93 7.38
N PHE A 157 -13.60 7.09 6.96
CA PHE A 157 -12.48 7.49 6.09
C PHE A 157 -11.98 6.30 5.28
N TRP A 158 -11.28 6.59 4.19
CA TRP A 158 -10.57 5.60 3.37
C TRP A 158 -9.08 5.67 3.66
N MET A 159 -8.39 4.53 3.79
CA MET A 159 -6.93 4.49 3.70
C MET A 159 -6.55 3.97 2.32
N VAL A 160 -5.93 4.83 1.51
CA VAL A 160 -5.63 4.54 0.10
C VAL A 160 -4.11 4.47 -0.12
N GLN A 161 -3.71 3.78 -1.17
CA GLN A 161 -2.30 3.65 -1.56
C GLN A 161 -2.06 4.33 -2.92
N ALA A 162 -0.90 4.97 -3.06
CA ALA A 162 -0.55 5.70 -4.28
C ALA A 162 -0.24 4.77 -5.46
N ASP A 163 -0.06 3.48 -5.22
CA ASP A 163 0.15 2.50 -6.26
C ASP A 163 -1.12 1.82 -6.78
N THR A 164 -2.26 2.33 -6.36
CA THR A 164 -3.55 2.02 -6.95
C THR A 164 -3.84 2.97 -8.10
N ILE A 165 -4.58 2.50 -9.09
CA ILE A 165 -5.19 3.35 -10.08
C ILE A 165 -6.70 3.25 -10.01
N TRP A 166 -7.33 4.41 -10.16
CA TRP A 166 -8.76 4.56 -10.19
C TRP A 166 -9.21 4.68 -11.65
N ARG A 167 -10.07 3.75 -12.07
CA ARG A 167 -10.83 3.84 -13.32
C ARG A 167 -12.23 4.41 -13.09
N GLU A 168 -12.71 4.30 -11.87
CA GLU A 168 -13.93 4.95 -11.40
C GLU A 168 -13.68 5.69 -10.09
N ASN A 169 -14.58 6.61 -9.77
CA ASN A 169 -14.46 7.42 -8.56
C ASN A 169 -14.82 6.54 -7.33
N LEU A 170 -13.84 6.25 -6.46
CA LEU A 170 -14.02 5.49 -5.22
C LEU A 170 -15.24 5.97 -4.41
N PHE A 171 -15.40 7.29 -4.31
CA PHE A 171 -16.46 7.91 -3.52
C PHE A 171 -17.86 7.78 -4.13
N LYS A 172 -17.95 7.35 -5.40
CA LYS A 172 -19.22 7.02 -6.07
C LYS A 172 -19.45 5.51 -6.14
N LEU A 173 -18.36 4.74 -6.24
CA LEU A 173 -18.41 3.27 -6.19
C LEU A 173 -18.96 2.77 -4.85
N ILE A 174 -18.56 3.44 -3.77
CA ILE A 174 -18.98 3.12 -2.41
C ILE A 174 -19.45 4.43 -1.79
N ASP A 175 -20.74 4.68 -1.95
CA ASP A 175 -21.39 5.81 -1.32
C ASP A 175 -21.90 5.39 0.06
N VAL A 176 -21.05 5.46 1.07
CA VAL A 176 -21.43 5.07 2.45
C VAL A 176 -22.65 5.80 2.99
N ASP A 177 -23.00 6.95 2.40
CA ASP A 177 -24.16 7.75 2.80
C ASP A 177 -25.47 7.28 2.16
N ASN A 178 -25.39 6.62 0.99
CA ASN A 178 -26.53 6.35 0.10
C ASN A 178 -26.66 4.87 -0.37
N ASP A 179 -25.68 4.02 -0.08
CA ASP A 179 -25.65 2.63 -0.55
C ASP A 179 -26.63 1.72 0.23
N THR A 180 -27.25 0.80 -0.49
CA THR A 180 -28.27 -0.13 0.03
C THR A 180 -27.64 -1.16 0.98
N ASP A 181 -27.73 -0.89 2.28
CA ASP A 181 -27.59 -1.78 3.45
C ASP A 181 -26.31 -2.61 3.66
N GLU A 182 -25.53 -2.92 2.63
CA GLU A 182 -24.37 -3.81 2.77
C GLU A 182 -23.10 -3.06 3.19
N TYR A 183 -22.72 -1.94 2.58
CA TYR A 183 -21.51 -1.23 3.03
C TYR A 183 -21.77 -0.31 4.24
N ARG A 184 -22.98 0.27 4.35
CA ARG A 184 -23.37 1.14 5.47
C ARG A 184 -23.30 0.48 6.85
N ARG A 185 -23.49 -0.85 6.92
CA ARG A 185 -23.42 -1.61 8.18
C ARG A 185 -22.03 -2.15 8.51
N ALA A 186 -21.01 -1.82 7.72
CA ALA A 186 -19.66 -2.32 7.95
C ALA A 186 -18.90 -1.36 8.86
N ASP A 187 -18.33 -1.87 9.95
CA ASP A 187 -17.42 -1.09 10.79
C ASP A 187 -16.05 -0.93 10.11
N LEU A 188 -15.65 -1.94 9.31
CA LEU A 188 -14.39 -1.98 8.56
C LEU A 188 -14.60 -2.63 7.19
N ILE A 189 -14.07 -1.97 6.16
CA ILE A 189 -14.01 -2.48 4.79
C ILE A 189 -12.52 -2.59 4.42
N PHE A 190 -12.11 -3.78 4.02
CA PHE A 190 -10.77 -4.01 3.48
C PHE A 190 -10.87 -4.40 2.01
N ASP A 191 -9.84 -4.05 1.25
CA ASP A 191 -9.59 -4.66 -0.03
C ASP A 191 -9.15 -6.13 0.13
N SER A 192 -9.37 -6.93 -0.90
CA SER A 192 -8.85 -8.30 -0.96
C SER A 192 -8.33 -8.60 -2.35
N GLU A 193 -7.20 -9.29 -2.43
CA GLU A 193 -6.58 -9.78 -3.68
C GLU A 193 -7.34 -10.99 -4.29
N GLY A 194 -8.63 -11.13 -3.99
CA GLY A 194 -9.47 -12.25 -4.46
C GLY A 194 -10.74 -12.47 -3.65
N THR A 195 -11.59 -13.37 -4.12
CA THR A 195 -12.86 -13.75 -3.45
C THR A 195 -12.68 -14.86 -2.41
N ASP A 196 -11.56 -15.58 -2.45
CA ASP A 196 -11.30 -16.77 -1.65
C ASP A 196 -9.90 -16.73 -1.03
N GLY A 197 -9.75 -17.02 0.27
CA GLY A 197 -8.46 -17.13 0.92
C GLY A 197 -8.49 -17.04 2.45
N LEU A 198 -7.35 -17.34 3.09
CA LEU A 198 -7.19 -17.34 4.54
C LEU A 198 -7.68 -16.03 5.21
N LEU A 199 -7.47 -14.88 4.58
CA LEU A 199 -7.89 -13.57 5.09
C LEU A 199 -9.41 -13.47 5.24
N SER A 200 -10.19 -13.96 4.26
CA SER A 200 -11.66 -13.89 4.29
C SER A 200 -12.28 -14.78 5.37
N SER A 201 -11.52 -15.76 5.86
CA SER A 201 -11.94 -16.67 6.94
C SER A 201 -11.48 -16.27 8.35
N MET A 202 -10.57 -15.30 8.48
CA MET A 202 -9.85 -15.04 9.74
C MET A 202 -10.33 -13.83 10.54
N ILE A 203 -10.91 -12.81 9.92
CA ILE A 203 -11.39 -11.61 10.62
C ILE A 203 -12.84 -11.35 10.15
N PRO A 204 -13.78 -10.93 11.01
CA PRO A 204 -15.16 -10.61 10.63
C PRO A 204 -15.26 -9.19 10.06
N TYR A 205 -14.86 -8.98 8.81
CA TYR A 205 -14.91 -7.70 8.10
C TYR A 205 -15.55 -7.90 6.72
N ARG A 206 -16.01 -6.81 6.11
CA ARG A 206 -16.50 -6.85 4.72
C ARG A 206 -15.34 -6.63 3.76
N LEU A 207 -15.36 -7.39 2.67
CA LEU A 207 -14.33 -7.36 1.63
C LEU A 207 -14.82 -6.63 0.39
N LEU A 208 -14.02 -5.67 -0.08
CA LEU A 208 -14.16 -5.10 -1.41
C LEU A 208 -13.41 -5.99 -2.41
N SER A 209 -14.11 -6.88 -3.10
CA SER A 209 -13.54 -7.83 -4.07
C SER A 209 -13.22 -7.22 -5.45
N ASN A 210 -13.38 -5.90 -5.59
CA ASN A 210 -13.12 -5.16 -6.82
C ASN A 210 -11.67 -4.64 -6.93
N TRP A 211 -10.77 -4.97 -5.99
CA TRP A 211 -9.33 -4.76 -6.14
C TRP A 211 -8.74 -6.04 -6.74
N ARG A 212 -8.44 -6.04 -8.05
CA ARG A 212 -7.81 -7.20 -8.70
C ARG A 212 -6.41 -6.86 -9.18
N HIS A 213 -5.50 -7.79 -8.96
CA HIS A 213 -4.15 -7.72 -9.53
C HIS A 213 -4.23 -7.86 -11.05
N SER A 214 -3.47 -7.04 -11.78
CA SER A 214 -3.42 -7.12 -13.25
C SER A 214 -2.56 -8.32 -13.71
N TYR A 215 -3.04 -9.54 -13.47
CA TYR A 215 -2.50 -10.74 -14.10
C TYR A 215 -3.35 -11.16 -15.30
N GLY A 216 -3.09 -10.51 -16.44
CA GLY A 216 -3.18 -11.17 -17.74
C GLY A 216 -4.57 -11.55 -18.26
N SER A 217 -5.64 -10.91 -17.79
CA SER A 217 -6.90 -10.88 -18.54
C SER A 217 -6.71 -9.99 -19.77
N ASN A 218 -6.78 -10.59 -20.96
CA ASN A 218 -6.82 -9.84 -22.22
C ASN A 218 -8.21 -9.22 -22.47
N ASP A 219 -9.21 -9.51 -21.63
CA ASP A 219 -10.55 -8.94 -21.75
C ASP A 219 -10.60 -7.56 -21.10
N LYS A 220 -10.70 -6.54 -21.94
CA LYS A 220 -10.89 -5.15 -21.52
C LYS A 220 -12.20 -4.93 -20.73
N GLU A 221 -13.17 -5.83 -20.89
CA GLU A 221 -14.49 -5.77 -20.25
C GLU A 221 -14.49 -6.25 -18.78
N ASP A 222 -13.48 -7.03 -18.33
CA ASP A 222 -13.38 -7.54 -16.95
C ASP A 222 -12.34 -6.79 -16.10
N ARG A 223 -12.02 -5.55 -16.47
CA ARG A 223 -11.06 -4.74 -15.71
C ARG A 223 -11.76 -4.13 -14.47
N PRO A 224 -11.16 -4.26 -13.27
CA PRO A 224 -11.75 -3.70 -12.05
C PRO A 224 -11.80 -2.17 -12.07
N ALA A 225 -12.68 -1.62 -11.24
CA ALA A 225 -12.82 -0.18 -11.02
C ALA A 225 -11.59 0.43 -10.31
N LEU A 226 -10.92 -0.37 -9.46
CA LEU A 226 -9.74 0.00 -8.68
C LEU A 226 -8.69 -1.13 -8.82
N PHE A 227 -7.44 -0.80 -9.11
CA PHE A 227 -6.39 -1.81 -9.36
C PHE A 227 -5.04 -1.38 -8.82
N GLN A 228 -4.40 -2.27 -8.10
CA GLN A 228 -3.07 -2.07 -7.53
C GLN A 228 -2.02 -2.82 -8.36
N PHE A 229 -0.81 -2.27 -8.40
CA PHE A 229 0.31 -2.86 -9.14
C PHE A 229 1.37 -3.45 -8.19
N ASP A 230 1.11 -4.65 -7.68
CA ASP A 230 1.97 -5.32 -6.70
C ASP A 230 2.77 -6.47 -7.31
N GLY A 231 3.68 -6.13 -8.21
CA GLY A 231 4.43 -7.17 -8.92
C GLY A 231 5.14 -6.66 -10.16
N GLY A 232 6.46 -6.75 -10.14
CA GLY A 232 7.35 -6.29 -11.22
C GLY A 232 8.70 -5.85 -10.66
N ASP A 233 9.78 -6.18 -11.37
CA ASP A 233 11.13 -5.84 -10.95
C ASP A 233 11.44 -4.39 -11.35
N ASN A 234 11.06 -3.42 -10.50
CA ASN A 234 11.37 -1.97 -10.52
C ASN A 234 10.20 -1.00 -10.81
N ALA A 235 10.34 0.24 -10.33
CA ALA A 235 9.32 1.30 -10.45
C ALA A 235 9.01 1.70 -11.90
N GLY A 236 9.97 1.56 -12.81
CA GLY A 236 9.80 1.90 -14.24
C GLY A 236 8.82 0.96 -14.93
N ASP A 237 8.88 -0.34 -14.63
CA ASP A 237 7.93 -1.32 -15.15
C ASP A 237 6.51 -1.06 -14.65
N LYS A 238 6.38 -0.67 -13.38
CA LYS A 238 5.11 -0.24 -12.79
C LYS A 238 4.53 0.93 -13.59
N PHE A 239 5.29 2.02 -13.77
CA PHE A 239 4.83 3.17 -14.55
C PHE A 239 4.48 2.85 -16.01
N ASN A 240 5.21 1.94 -16.66
CA ASN A 240 4.90 1.52 -18.02
C ASN A 240 3.57 0.74 -18.09
N LYS A 241 3.32 -0.15 -17.13
CA LYS A 241 2.03 -0.87 -17.03
C LYS A 241 0.88 0.11 -16.77
N MET A 242 1.06 1.02 -15.81
CA MET A 242 0.11 2.09 -15.55
C MET A 242 -0.15 2.93 -16.82
N ARG A 243 0.89 3.28 -17.59
CA ARG A 243 0.73 4.07 -18.83
C ARG A 243 -0.07 3.33 -19.89
N ALA A 244 0.12 2.01 -19.98
CA ALA A 244 -0.63 1.15 -20.89
C ALA A 244 -2.12 1.05 -20.52
N GLU A 245 -2.50 1.34 -19.28
CA GLU A 245 -3.91 1.36 -18.85
C GLU A 245 -4.63 2.69 -19.14
N GLY A 246 -3.91 3.64 -19.74
CA GLY A 246 -4.51 4.86 -20.22
C GLY A 246 -4.78 5.87 -19.09
N HIS A 247 -3.74 6.29 -18.38
CA HIS A 247 -3.87 7.29 -17.30
C HIS A 247 -3.23 8.63 -17.64
N LEU A 248 -3.67 9.67 -16.92
CA LEU A 248 -3.00 10.95 -16.87
C LEU A 248 -1.79 10.82 -15.96
N PHE A 249 -0.61 10.98 -16.54
CA PHE A 249 0.65 10.97 -15.81
C PHE A 249 1.09 12.40 -15.54
N VAL A 250 1.96 12.53 -14.55
CA VAL A 250 2.76 13.73 -14.41
C VAL A 250 3.72 13.86 -15.60
N ASP A 251 3.92 15.08 -16.09
CA ASP A 251 4.92 15.38 -17.10
C ASP A 251 6.31 15.20 -16.49
N VAL A 252 7.06 14.22 -17.00
CA VAL A 252 8.40 13.90 -16.53
C VAL A 252 9.33 15.11 -16.64
N ASN A 253 9.13 16.02 -17.60
CA ASN A 253 9.95 17.24 -17.74
C ASN A 253 9.73 18.23 -16.59
N THR A 254 8.64 18.09 -15.85
CA THR A 254 8.33 18.91 -14.66
C THR A 254 8.89 18.31 -13.37
N ILE A 255 9.35 17.05 -13.41
CA ILE A 255 9.95 16.35 -12.27
C ILE A 255 11.47 16.13 -12.47
N ASP A 256 11.94 15.91 -13.68
CA ASP A 256 13.37 15.74 -13.94
C ASP A 256 14.08 17.12 -13.94
N GLY A 257 14.96 17.32 -12.96
CA GLY A 257 15.72 18.57 -12.77
C GLY A 257 15.31 19.40 -11.55
N TRP A 258 14.87 18.77 -10.46
CA TRP A 258 14.40 19.37 -9.21
C TRP A 258 15.37 20.28 -8.44
N LYS A 259 16.57 20.51 -8.96
CA LYS A 259 17.51 21.49 -8.43
C LYS A 259 17.67 22.61 -9.45
N ASP A 260 16.95 23.71 -9.26
CA ASP A 260 17.42 24.98 -9.79
C ASP A 260 18.60 25.49 -8.92
N GLU A 261 19.33 26.49 -9.40
CA GLU A 261 20.47 27.09 -8.68
C GLU A 261 20.07 27.78 -7.35
N LYS A 262 18.77 27.82 -7.03
CA LYS A 262 18.18 28.51 -5.87
C LYS A 262 17.44 27.60 -4.89
N GLY A 263 17.39 26.29 -5.14
CA GLY A 263 16.83 25.29 -4.23
C GLY A 263 15.29 25.19 -4.20
N PHE A 264 14.56 25.71 -5.19
CA PHE A 264 13.10 25.57 -5.26
C PHE A 264 12.68 24.61 -6.39
N GLY A 265 12.06 23.48 -5.98
CA GLY A 265 11.62 22.42 -6.89
C GLY A 265 10.49 22.87 -7.83
N ARG A 266 10.61 22.51 -9.10
CA ARG A 266 9.60 22.81 -10.13
C ARG A 266 8.24 22.22 -9.74
N VAL A 267 7.18 22.96 -10.05
CA VAL A 267 5.77 22.55 -9.92
C VAL A 267 5.52 21.36 -10.84
N ALA A 268 5.13 20.22 -10.28
CA ALA A 268 4.76 19.05 -11.06
C ALA A 268 3.44 19.30 -11.79
N GLN A 269 3.39 19.04 -13.10
CA GLN A 269 2.19 19.26 -13.91
C GLN A 269 1.69 17.95 -14.49
N CYS A 270 0.39 17.74 -14.52
CA CYS A 270 -0.19 16.58 -15.20
C CYS A 270 -0.15 16.81 -16.71
N LEU A 271 0.18 15.76 -17.48
CA LEU A 271 0.10 15.77 -18.94
C LEU A 271 -1.33 16.11 -19.36
N GLU A 272 -1.48 17.14 -20.17
CA GLU A 272 -2.73 17.41 -20.88
C GLU A 272 -2.86 16.38 -22.01
N ARG A 273 -3.72 15.37 -21.84
CA ARG A 273 -4.15 14.52 -22.94
C ARG A 273 -5.65 14.63 -23.11
N LYS A 274 -6.09 14.68 -24.37
CA LYS A 274 -7.48 14.35 -24.70
C LYS A 274 -7.70 12.89 -24.32
N THR A 275 -8.71 12.65 -23.49
CA THR A 275 -9.05 11.35 -22.88
C THR A 275 -9.14 10.19 -23.90
N GLU A 276 -9.36 10.49 -25.18
CA GLU A 276 -9.49 9.52 -26.29
C GLU A 276 -8.17 8.90 -26.79
N GLU A 277 -7.04 9.62 -26.78
CA GLU A 277 -5.75 9.08 -27.26
C GLU A 277 -5.13 8.07 -26.29
N VAL A 278 -5.48 8.26 -25.03
CA VAL A 278 -5.07 7.46 -23.88
C VAL A 278 -5.65 6.03 -23.97
N ALA A 279 -6.86 5.89 -24.51
CA ALA A 279 -7.51 4.60 -24.77
C ALA A 279 -6.91 3.83 -25.96
N ARG A 280 -6.35 4.51 -26.98
CA ARG A 280 -5.75 3.86 -28.17
C ARG A 280 -4.33 3.34 -27.94
N ALA A 281 -3.51 4.03 -27.15
CA ALA A 281 -2.12 3.60 -26.90
C ALA A 281 -2.02 2.30 -26.08
N ALA A 282 -3.09 1.97 -25.33
CA ALA A 282 -3.27 0.71 -24.60
C ALA A 282 -3.40 -0.52 -25.51
N ASP A 283 -3.82 -0.32 -26.77
CA ASP A 283 -4.25 -1.38 -27.67
C ASP A 283 -3.08 -2.15 -28.32
N GLU A 284 -1.91 -1.53 -28.47
CA GLU A 284 -0.92 -2.00 -29.44
C GLU A 284 0.21 -2.89 -28.87
N ARG A 285 0.35 -3.08 -27.54
CA ARG A 285 1.61 -3.61 -26.96
C ARG A 285 1.51 -4.72 -25.92
N GLY A 286 0.51 -5.59 -26.02
CA GLY A 286 0.40 -6.79 -25.17
C GLY A 286 1.29 -7.97 -25.60
N HIS A 287 2.62 -7.88 -25.52
CA HIS A 287 3.49 -9.08 -25.65
C HIS A 287 4.83 -8.98 -24.90
N ARG A 288 4.93 -9.66 -23.74
CA ARG A 288 6.07 -10.54 -23.38
C ARG A 288 5.82 -11.29 -22.06
N LYS A 289 5.90 -12.63 -22.11
CA LYS A 289 5.84 -13.55 -20.96
C LYS A 289 7.16 -14.32 -20.86
N GLY A 290 7.64 -14.60 -19.64
CA GLY A 290 8.70 -15.61 -19.47
C GLY A 290 9.23 -15.82 -18.05
N ARG A 291 9.21 -14.80 -17.17
CA ARG A 291 9.92 -14.89 -15.87
C ARG A 291 9.00 -14.94 -14.63
N GLU A 292 7.80 -14.36 -14.71
CA GLU A 292 6.81 -14.31 -13.60
C GLU A 292 6.22 -15.68 -13.22
N ARG A 293 6.14 -16.62 -14.17
CA ARG A 293 5.49 -17.94 -13.99
C ARG A 293 6.16 -18.82 -12.93
N ARG A 294 7.45 -18.61 -12.64
CA ARG A 294 8.21 -19.42 -11.65
C ARG A 294 8.06 -18.94 -10.20
N ARG A 295 7.93 -17.61 -9.97
CA ARG A 295 7.68 -17.06 -8.61
C ARG A 295 6.26 -17.41 -8.15
N ASN A 296 5.28 -17.30 -9.04
CA ASN A 296 3.87 -17.55 -8.70
C ASN A 296 3.61 -19.03 -8.38
N TRP A 297 4.35 -19.96 -9.00
CA TRP A 297 4.24 -21.39 -8.69
C TRP A 297 4.78 -21.73 -7.29
N ALA A 298 5.94 -21.18 -6.91
CA ALA A 298 6.51 -21.39 -5.58
C ALA A 298 5.61 -20.80 -4.48
N MET A 299 5.02 -19.63 -4.73
CA MET A 299 4.10 -18.97 -3.79
C MET A 299 2.79 -19.74 -3.63
N SER A 300 2.21 -20.24 -4.73
CA SER A 300 1.00 -21.08 -4.70
C SER A 300 1.22 -22.38 -3.93
N ILE A 301 2.40 -23.01 -4.04
CA ILE A 301 2.74 -24.20 -3.27
C ILE A 301 2.85 -23.91 -1.78
N ILE A 302 3.55 -22.82 -1.41
CA ILE A 302 3.70 -22.45 -0.01
C ILE A 302 2.33 -22.14 0.59
N HIS A 303 1.52 -21.32 -0.09
CA HIS A 303 0.17 -20.99 0.36
C HIS A 303 -0.72 -22.23 0.51
N GLY A 304 -0.72 -23.13 -0.48
CA GLY A 304 -1.46 -24.41 -0.40
C GLY A 304 -0.98 -25.31 0.74
N LEU A 305 0.31 -25.27 1.09
CA LEU A 305 0.85 -25.98 2.24
C LEU A 305 0.32 -25.41 3.57
N PHE A 306 0.21 -24.08 3.66
CA PHE A 306 -0.36 -23.41 4.83
C PHE A 306 -1.85 -23.69 5.00
N GLU A 307 -2.62 -23.64 3.92
CA GLU A 307 -4.04 -24.03 3.91
C GLU A 307 -4.22 -25.50 4.32
N TRP A 308 -3.37 -26.40 3.83
CA TRP A 308 -3.40 -27.81 4.21
C TRP A 308 -3.08 -28.02 5.71
N VAL A 309 -2.04 -27.36 6.23
CA VAL A 309 -1.68 -27.42 7.65
C VAL A 309 -2.82 -26.84 8.51
N TYR A 310 -3.41 -25.74 8.08
CA TYR A 310 -4.54 -25.10 8.76
C TYR A 310 -5.76 -26.02 8.82
N GLY A 311 -6.17 -26.60 7.68
CA GLY A 311 -7.30 -27.52 7.61
C GLY A 311 -7.09 -28.81 8.40
N ARG A 312 -5.84 -29.27 8.56
CA ARG A 312 -5.51 -30.53 9.25
C ARG A 312 -5.33 -30.39 10.76
N PHE A 313 -4.92 -29.20 11.25
CA PHE A 313 -4.59 -28.97 12.66
C PHE A 313 -5.18 -27.66 13.23
N PRO A 314 -6.49 -27.64 13.53
CA PRO A 314 -7.19 -26.44 14.02
C PRO A 314 -6.63 -25.89 15.35
N GLY A 315 -6.02 -26.74 16.18
CA GLY A 315 -5.42 -26.34 17.47
C GLY A 315 -4.18 -25.44 17.34
N ILE A 316 -3.53 -25.42 16.17
CA ILE A 316 -2.37 -24.55 15.90
C ILE A 316 -2.86 -23.16 15.43
N LYS A 317 -4.16 -22.96 15.20
CA LYS A 317 -4.75 -21.69 14.76
C LYS A 317 -4.25 -20.50 15.56
N ARG A 318 -4.26 -20.60 16.90
CA ARG A 318 -3.83 -19.50 17.76
C ARG A 318 -2.34 -19.18 17.58
N PHE A 319 -1.49 -20.20 17.49
CA PHE A 319 -0.05 -20.03 17.25
C PHE A 319 0.27 -19.50 15.84
N LEU A 320 -0.40 -20.00 14.80
CA LEU A 320 -0.25 -19.49 13.43
C LEU A 320 -0.69 -18.02 13.35
N ILE A 321 -1.79 -17.65 14.00
CA ILE A 321 -2.32 -16.29 14.01
C ILE A 321 -1.47 -15.33 14.86
N THR A 322 -1.00 -15.75 16.04
CA THR A 322 -0.27 -14.83 16.94
C THR A 322 1.22 -14.75 16.65
N GLU A 323 1.86 -15.87 16.32
CA GLU A 323 3.33 -15.94 16.21
C GLU A 323 3.79 -15.93 14.75
N LEU A 324 3.05 -16.57 13.85
CA LEU A 324 3.48 -16.69 12.46
C LEU A 324 2.91 -15.56 11.60
N PHE A 325 1.64 -15.20 11.78
CA PHE A 325 0.90 -14.28 10.92
C PHE A 325 1.43 -12.84 10.93
N PRO A 326 1.85 -12.22 12.05
CA PRO A 326 2.46 -10.88 12.00
C PRO A 326 3.75 -10.85 11.18
N HIS A 327 4.48 -11.98 11.13
CA HIS A 327 5.66 -12.16 10.30
C HIS A 327 5.31 -12.58 8.85
N TYR A 328 4.15 -13.21 8.64
CA TYR A 328 3.59 -13.64 7.36
C TYR A 328 2.95 -12.47 6.59
N ALA A 329 2.09 -11.71 7.26
CA ALA A 329 1.50 -10.44 6.83
C ALA A 329 2.54 -9.48 6.26
N ALA A 330 3.66 -9.28 6.97
CA ALA A 330 4.73 -8.39 6.54
C ALA A 330 5.39 -8.77 5.20
N HIS A 331 5.23 -10.01 4.75
CA HIS A 331 5.77 -10.53 3.49
C HIS A 331 4.71 -10.79 2.40
N PHE A 332 3.44 -10.90 2.75
CA PHE A 332 2.33 -11.16 1.82
C PHE A 332 1.47 -9.93 1.53
N PHE A 333 1.53 -8.86 2.35
CA PHE A 333 0.97 -7.55 2.00
C PHE A 333 1.98 -6.77 1.13
N ILE A 334 2.31 -7.33 -0.04
CA ILE A 334 2.84 -6.60 -1.18
C ILE A 334 1.67 -6.40 -2.11
#